data_AF-A0A1E3XAG9-F1
#
_entry.id   AF-A0A1E3XAG9-F1
#
_cell.length_a   1.000
_cell.length_b   1.000
_cell.length_c   1.000
_cell.angle_alpha   90.00
_cell.angle_beta   90.00
_cell.angle_gamma   90.00
#
_symmetry.space_group_name_H-M   'P 1'
#
loop_
_entity.id
_entity.type
_entity.pdbx_description
1 polymer ?
#
loop_
_entity_poly.entity_id
_entity_poly.type
_entity_poly.pdbx_seq_one_letter_code
_entity_poly.pdbx_strand_id
1 'polypeptide(L)' 'MLEAGIGRSHNIAMSTLPGFSLPGDVSASKRYYEEDIIEPPVTVNEEGFINVPQVPGTGYEPKEDYIEKITVRKEVFSA' A
#
# COMPACT_ATOMS: atom_id res chain seq x y z
N MET A 1 9.71 -4.89 -2.85
CA MET A 1 9.70 -4.66 -4.32
C MET A 1 9.20 -3.25 -4.64
N LEU A 2 9.87 -2.18 -4.16
CA LEU A 2 9.48 -0.76 -4.33
C LEU A 2 7.99 -0.53 -4.62
N GLU A 3 7.11 -1.09 -3.78
CA GLU A 3 5.70 -1.25 -4.13
C GLU A 3 4.96 0.07 -3.97
N ALA A 4 4.10 0.39 -4.93
CA ALA A 4 3.05 1.39 -4.73
C ALA A 4 2.05 0.91 -3.66
N GLY A 5 1.20 1.80 -3.17
CA GLY A 5 0.32 1.56 -2.02
C GLY A 5 -0.54 0.30 -2.09
N ILE A 6 -1.03 -0.08 -3.27
CA ILE A 6 -1.83 -1.31 -3.46
C ILE A 6 -0.99 -2.56 -3.17
N GLY A 7 0.22 -2.67 -3.72
CA GLY A 7 1.10 -3.82 -3.43
C GLY A 7 1.60 -3.81 -1.99
N ARG A 8 1.92 -2.63 -1.47
CA ARG A 8 2.37 -2.44 -0.08
C ARG A 8 1.32 -2.88 0.94
N SER A 9 0.04 -2.56 0.71
CA SER A 9 -1.04 -2.95 1.62
C SER A 9 -1.25 -4.47 1.71
N HIS A 10 -1.15 -5.17 0.59
CA HIS A 10 -1.17 -6.63 0.59
C HIS A 10 0.04 -7.22 1.32
N ASN A 11 1.23 -6.62 1.18
CA ASN A 11 2.43 -7.03 1.90
C ASN A 11 2.28 -6.82 3.42
N ILE A 12 1.68 -5.71 3.85
CA ILE A 12 1.32 -5.47 5.26
C ILE A 12 0.42 -6.59 5.79
N ALA A 13 -0.66 -6.91 5.07
CA ALA A 13 -1.59 -7.97 5.48
C ALA A 13 -0.89 -9.33 5.59
N MET A 14 -0.08 -9.70 4.59
CA MET A 14 0.72 -10.94 4.62
C MET A 14 1.66 -11.00 5.81
N SER A 15 2.31 -9.87 6.15
CA SER A 15 3.26 -9.76 7.26
C SER A 15 2.62 -9.97 8.64
N THR A 16 1.29 -10.02 8.74
CA THR A 16 0.57 -10.36 9.98
C THR A 16 0.45 -11.86 10.25
N LEU A 17 0.79 -12.70 9.28
CA LEU A 17 0.64 -14.14 9.39
C LEU A 17 1.66 -14.76 10.36
N PRO A 18 1.32 -15.90 10.99
CA PRO A 18 2.28 -16.68 11.76
C PRO A 18 3.52 -17.05 10.92
N GLY A 19 4.70 -16.91 11.51
CA GLY A 19 5.99 -17.18 10.84
C GLY A 19 6.70 -15.92 10.32
N PHE A 20 6.01 -14.79 10.18
CA PHE A 20 6.64 -13.49 9.95
C PHE A 20 7.08 -12.87 11.28
N SER A 21 8.19 -13.37 11.83
CA SER A 21 8.69 -12.97 13.16
C SER A 21 9.86 -11.98 13.13
N LEU A 22 10.35 -11.62 11.95
CA LEU A 22 11.42 -10.63 11.75
C LEU A 22 10.86 -9.42 11.02
N PRO A 23 11.39 -8.21 11.27
CA PRO A 23 11.01 -7.02 10.51
C PRO A 23 11.23 -7.24 9.00
N GLY A 24 10.21 -6.92 8.20
CA GLY A 24 10.29 -6.94 6.74
C GLY A 24 10.60 -5.56 6.15
N ASP A 25 10.96 -5.54 4.86
CA ASP A 25 11.19 -4.29 4.10
C ASP A 25 9.86 -3.62 3.66
N VAL A 26 9.01 -3.32 4.63
CA VAL A 26 7.75 -2.59 4.43
C VAL A 26 7.83 -1.28 5.22
N SER A 27 8.00 -0.17 4.52
CA SER A 27 8.20 1.14 5.15
C SER A 27 7.17 2.18 4.71
N ALA A 28 7.25 3.39 5.24
CA ALA A 28 6.29 4.45 4.92
C ALA A 28 6.34 4.83 3.43
N SER A 29 5.18 5.14 2.83
CA SER A 29 5.06 5.53 1.42
C SER A 29 5.99 6.70 1.07
N LYS A 30 6.11 7.69 1.96
CA LYS A 30 6.95 8.89 1.82
C LYS A 30 8.46 8.63 1.63
N ARG A 31 8.93 7.40 1.86
CA ARG A 31 10.32 7.02 1.59
C ARG A 31 10.60 6.79 0.10
N TYR A 32 9.57 6.59 -0.71
CA TYR A 32 9.69 6.23 -2.12
C TYR A 32 8.96 7.20 -3.05
N TYR A 33 7.82 7.73 -2.61
CA TYR A 33 6.95 8.57 -3.44
C TYR A 33 6.60 9.87 -2.72
N GLU A 34 6.60 10.97 -3.47
CA GLU A 34 6.04 12.25 -3.03
C GLU A 34 4.51 12.12 -2.84
N GLU A 35 3.85 11.41 -3.75
CA GLU A 35 2.43 11.09 -3.70
C GLU A 35 2.23 9.62 -4.07
N ASP A 36 1.60 8.85 -3.18
CA ASP A 36 1.26 7.44 -3.41
C ASP A 36 -0.13 7.33 -4.06
N ILE A 37 -0.44 6.15 -4.62
CA ILE A 37 -1.70 5.86 -5.32
C ILE A 37 -2.85 5.43 -4.39
N ILE A 38 -2.69 5.57 -3.08
CA ILE A 38 -3.70 5.21 -2.06
C ILE A 38 -3.92 6.35 -1.06
N GLU A 39 -5.08 6.33 -0.41
CA GLU A 39 -5.48 7.21 0.68
C GLU A 39 -6.03 6.37 1.86
N PRO A 40 -5.54 6.56 3.10
CA PRO A 40 -4.35 7.35 3.45
C PRO A 40 -3.05 6.66 2.97
N PRO A 41 -1.93 7.39 2.82
CA PRO A 41 -0.64 6.76 2.56
C PRO A 41 -0.19 5.91 3.75
N VAL A 42 0.62 4.87 3.51
CA VAL A 42 1.17 4.05 4.60
C VAL A 42 2.16 4.88 5.41
N THR A 43 1.95 4.92 6.73
CA THR A 43 2.84 5.56 7.69
C THR A 43 3.47 4.55 8.63
N VAL A 44 4.67 4.85 9.10
CA VAL A 44 5.38 4.11 10.14
C VAL A 44 5.47 5.04 11.36
N ASN A 45 5.10 4.56 12.55
CA ASN A 45 5.18 5.33 13.78
C ASN A 45 6.63 5.50 14.25
N GLU A 46 6.85 6.27 15.32
CA GLU A 46 8.20 6.56 15.84
C GLU A 46 8.94 5.30 16.33
N GLU A 47 8.21 4.25 16.68
CA GLU A 47 8.74 2.96 17.14
C GLU A 47 9.04 1.98 15.99
N GLY A 48 8.77 2.36 14.73
CA GLY A 48 9.04 1.53 13.56
C GLY A 48 7.90 0.59 13.14
N PHE A 49 6.68 0.77 13.67
CA PHE A 49 5.52 -0.08 13.37
C PHE A 49 4.52 0.57 12.41
N ILE A 50 3.79 -0.28 11.69
CA ILE A 50 2.65 0.09 10.85
C ILE A 50 1.37 -0.38 11.54
N ASN A 51 0.38 0.50 11.65
CA ASN A 51 -0.95 0.13 12.13
C ASN A 51 -1.70 -0.63 11.04
N VAL A 52 -2.08 -1.88 11.32
CA VAL A 52 -2.78 -2.74 10.35
C VAL A 52 -4.28 -2.40 10.37
N PRO A 53 -4.88 -2.01 9.23
CA PRO A 53 -6.33 -1.78 9.14
C PRO A 53 -7.15 -3.02 9.51
N GLN A 54 -8.26 -2.83 10.21
CA GLN A 54 -9.18 -3.90 10.67
C GLN A 54 -10.52 -3.86 9.92
N VAL A 55 -10.47 -3.60 8.61
CA VAL A 55 -11.64 -3.52 7.74
C VAL A 55 -11.50 -4.54 6.60
N PRO A 56 -12.61 -4.99 5.98
CA PRO A 56 -12.54 -5.87 4.82
C PRO A 56 -11.70 -5.27 3.68
N GLY A 57 -10.97 -6.13 2.96
CA GLY A 57 -10.08 -5.72 1.89
C GLY A 57 -8.69 -5.33 2.39
N THR A 58 -8.05 -4.39 1.70
CA THR A 58 -6.70 -3.91 2.04
C THR A 58 -6.68 -2.85 3.13
N GLY A 59 -7.82 -2.18 3.37
CA GLY A 59 -7.94 -1.06 4.29
C GLY A 59 -7.29 0.25 3.81
N TYR A 60 -7.00 0.34 2.52
CA TYR A 60 -6.49 1.53 1.86
C TYR A 60 -7.25 1.74 0.55
N GLU A 61 -7.79 2.94 0.34
CA GLU A 61 -8.58 3.26 -0.85
C GLU A 61 -7.67 3.72 -1.99
N PRO A 62 -7.82 3.19 -3.22
CA PRO A 62 -7.11 3.71 -4.38
C PRO A 62 -7.52 5.15 -4.69
N LYS A 63 -6.53 6.02 -4.94
CA LYS A 63 -6.78 7.38 -5.42
C LYS A 63 -7.03 7.36 -6.91
N GLU A 64 -8.22 6.95 -7.33
CA GLU A 64 -8.56 6.71 -8.74
C GLU A 64 -8.24 7.91 -9.65
N ASP A 65 -8.58 9.14 -9.23
CA ASP A 65 -8.27 10.36 -9.99
C ASP A 65 -6.76 10.55 -10.22
N TYR A 66 -5.95 10.25 -9.19
CA TYR A 66 -4.49 10.35 -9.28
C TYR A 66 -3.92 9.24 -10.15
N ILE A 67 -4.42 8.01 -9.98
CA ILE A 67 -4.04 6.86 -10.82
C ILE A 67 -4.32 7.18 -12.29
N GLU A 68 -5.52 7.68 -12.61
CA GLU A 68 -5.88 8.05 -13.98
C GLU A 68 -4.93 9.13 -14.52
N LYS A 69 -4.61 10.16 -13.71
CA LYS A 69 -3.69 11.23 -14.08
C LYS A 69 -2.28 10.74 -14.44
N ILE A 70 -1.77 9.71 -13.76
CA ILE A 70 -0.41 9.17 -13.98
C ILE A 70 -0.40 7.94 -14.91
N THR A 71 -1.57 7.52 -15.41
CA THR A 71 -1.69 6.33 -16.25
C THR A 71 -1.13 6.59 -17.66
N VAL A 72 -0.20 5.74 -18.11
CA VAL A 72 0.39 5.83 -19.46
C VAL A 72 -0.37 4.96 -20.48
N ARG A 73 -1.00 3.87 -20.03
CA ARG A 73 -1.80 2.95 -20.86
C ARG A 73 -2.90 2.31 -20.02
N LYS A 74 -4.09 2.21 -20.58
CA LYS A 74 -5.28 1.59 -19.98
C LYS A 74 -6.00 0.74 -21.02
N GLU A 75 -6.42 -0.45 -20.63
CA GLU A 75 -7.29 -1.31 -21.44
C GLU A 75 -8.48 -1.73 -20.57
N VAL A 76 -9.68 -1.71 -21.15
CA VAL A 76 -10.93 -2.07 -20.47
C VAL A 76 -11.62 -3.11 -21.32
N PHE A 77 -11.94 -4.25 -20.70
CA PHE A 77 -12.65 -5.35 -21.32
C PHE A 77 -14.00 -5.51 -20.64
N SER A 78 -15.07 -5.53 -21.43
CA SER A 78 -16.43 -5.83 -20.97
C SER A 78 -16.83 -7.23 -21.44
N ALA A 79 -17.69 -7.90 -20.65
CA ALA A 79 -18.24 -9.21 -20.98
C ALA A 79 -19.16 -9.19 -22.21
#